data_AF-A0A934DYU4-F1
#
_entry.id   AF-A0A934DYU4-F1
#
_cell.length_a   1.000
_cell.length_b   1.000
_cell.length_c   1.000
_cell.angle_alpha   90.00
_cell.angle_beta   90.00
_cell.angle_gamma   90.00
#
_symmetry.space_group_name_H-M   'P 1'
#
loop_
_entity.id
_entity.type
_entity.pdbx_description
1 polymer ?
#
loop_
_entity_poly.entity_id
_entity_poly.type
_entity_poly.pdbx_seq_one_letter_code
_entity_poly.pdbx_strand_id
1 'polypeptide(L)'
;MSQSRLLCLEPIGGIAGDMFLALAVDLGVPLAALEEGLRSLGVSGWRLESSRAIRHGIEGTHLDVCVEQRPDHHAHRSWKEIRALISGSALAERVKQRGLAVFEAVAKAESRVHGKSEEEIAFHEVGAVDSIVDAVGAGLALELLGSPEVYCAPPPMGRGLGRRAHGM
;
A
#
# COMPACT_ATOMS: atom_id res chain seq x y z
N MET A 1 -25.12 17.82 -10.19
CA MET A 1 -23.81 17.66 -10.84
C MET A 1 -22.83 17.18 -9.79
N SER A 2 -22.25 15.98 -9.94
CA SER A 2 -21.19 15.54 -9.03
C SER A 2 -19.97 16.42 -9.26
N GLN A 3 -19.48 17.12 -8.23
CA GLN A 3 -18.23 17.89 -8.36
C GLN A 3 -17.08 16.89 -8.49
N SER A 4 -16.36 16.93 -9.61
CA SER A 4 -15.10 16.19 -9.75
C SER A 4 -14.12 16.68 -8.70
N ARG A 5 -13.62 15.77 -7.87
CA ARG A 5 -12.60 16.05 -6.86
C ARG A 5 -11.22 15.77 -7.44
N LEU A 6 -10.27 16.64 -7.14
CA LEU A 6 -8.89 16.56 -7.59
C LEU A 6 -7.99 16.32 -6.38
N LEU A 7 -7.12 15.32 -6.44
CA LEU A 7 -6.06 15.07 -5.47
C LEU A 7 -4.71 15.33 -6.13
N CYS A 8 -4.05 16.42 -5.74
CA CYS A 8 -2.70 16.76 -6.20
C CYS A 8 -1.66 16.29 -5.18
N LEU A 9 -0.69 15.50 -5.63
CA LEU A 9 0.38 14.93 -4.82
C LEU A 9 1.72 15.55 -5.22
N GLU A 10 2.43 16.10 -4.24
CA GLU A 10 3.82 16.57 -4.37
C GLU A 10 4.73 15.71 -3.48
N PRO A 11 5.23 14.57 -3.99
CA PRO A 11 5.98 13.60 -3.19
C PRO A 11 7.44 14.04 -3.00
N ILE A 12 7.72 15.19 -2.37
CA ILE A 12 9.06 15.81 -2.27
C ILE A 12 10.15 14.84 -1.76
N GLY A 13 9.81 13.95 -0.82
CA GLY A 13 10.69 12.90 -0.29
C GLY A 13 10.32 11.47 -0.71
N GLY A 14 9.38 11.32 -1.65
CA GLY A 14 8.68 10.07 -1.92
C GLY A 14 7.32 9.99 -1.22
N ILE A 15 6.59 8.92 -1.49
CA ILE A 15 5.31 8.60 -0.85
C ILE A 15 5.21 7.08 -0.68
N ALA A 16 5.37 6.62 0.56
CA ALA A 16 5.14 5.23 0.93
C ALA A 16 3.64 4.97 1.16
N GLY A 17 3.25 3.71 1.29
CA GLY A 17 1.83 3.33 1.45
C GLY A 17 1.22 3.89 2.73
N ASP A 18 1.92 3.71 3.86
CA ASP A 18 1.59 4.32 5.14
C ASP A 18 1.44 5.85 5.08
N MET A 19 2.31 6.54 4.35
CA MET A 19 2.23 8.00 4.11
C MET A 19 0.98 8.36 3.31
N PHE A 20 0.61 7.54 2.32
CA PHE A 20 -0.61 7.74 1.55
C PHE A 20 -1.86 7.52 2.41
N LEU A 21 -1.84 6.52 3.28
CA LEU A 21 -2.92 6.27 4.25
C LEU A 21 -3.04 7.41 5.26
N ALA A 22 -1.91 7.89 5.79
CA ALA A 22 -1.87 9.05 6.69
C ALA A 22 -2.48 10.29 6.03
N LEU A 23 -2.14 10.55 4.76
CA LEU A 23 -2.73 11.61 3.95
C LEU A 23 -4.25 11.45 3.82
N ALA A 24 -4.74 10.24 3.56
CA ALA A 24 -6.17 9.99 3.46
C ALA A 24 -6.91 10.28 4.78
N VAL A 25 -6.31 9.90 5.91
CA VAL A 25 -6.82 10.21 7.25
C VAL A 25 -6.84 11.72 7.49
N ASP A 26 -5.78 12.44 7.13
CA ASP A 26 -5.73 13.91 7.20
C ASP A 26 -6.80 14.58 6.32
N LEU A 27 -7.16 13.97 5.19
CA LEU A 27 -8.24 14.43 4.31
C LEU A 27 -9.65 14.05 4.80
N GLY A 28 -9.76 13.42 5.98
CA GLY A 28 -11.03 13.12 6.65
C GLY A 28 -11.53 11.69 6.47
N VAL A 29 -10.74 10.77 5.93
CA VAL A 29 -11.09 9.35 5.91
C VAL A 29 -10.97 8.78 7.33
N PRO A 30 -12.04 8.19 7.90
CA PRO A 30 -11.94 7.58 9.23
C PRO A 30 -10.97 6.38 9.22
N LEU A 31 -10.04 6.34 10.17
CA LEU A 31 -9.10 5.22 10.32
C LEU A 31 -9.83 3.87 10.44
N ALA A 32 -10.92 3.83 11.21
CA ALA A 32 -11.74 2.64 11.38
C ALA A 32 -12.36 2.13 10.08
N ALA A 33 -12.70 3.02 9.14
CA ALA A 33 -13.26 2.62 7.84
C ALA A 33 -12.20 1.96 6.94
N LEU A 34 -10.95 2.43 7.02
CA LEU A 34 -9.81 1.76 6.37
C LEU A 34 -9.60 0.37 6.97
N GLU A 35 -9.53 0.27 8.29
CA GLU A 35 -9.36 -1.02 8.97
C GLU A 35 -10.46 -2.01 8.65
N GLU A 36 -11.73 -1.60 8.73
CA GLU A 36 -12.89 -2.46 8.47
C GLU A 36 -12.88 -2.98 7.03
N GLY A 37 -12.63 -2.11 6.05
CA GLY A 37 -12.55 -2.54 4.65
C GLY A 37 -11.41 -3.52 4.41
N LEU A 38 -10.22 -3.23 4.95
CA LEU A 38 -9.03 -4.06 4.76
C LEU A 38 -9.10 -5.41 5.48
N ARG A 39 -9.84 -5.54 6.59
CA ARG A 39 -10.09 -6.84 7.24
C ARG A 39 -10.73 -7.86 6.30
N SER A 40 -11.47 -7.41 5.28
CA SER A 40 -12.07 -8.31 4.28
C SER A 40 -11.06 -9.03 3.39
N LEU A 41 -9.78 -8.66 3.41
CA LEU A 41 -8.70 -9.38 2.73
C LEU A 41 -8.41 -10.76 3.37
N GLY A 42 -8.91 -11.02 4.59
CA GLY A 42 -8.67 -12.28 5.28
C GLY A 42 -7.24 -12.44 5.81
N VAL A 43 -6.47 -11.34 5.88
CA VAL A 43 -5.14 -11.30 6.49
C VAL A 43 -5.27 -10.78 7.93
N SER A 44 -4.76 -11.53 8.89
CA SER A 44 -4.81 -11.21 10.33
C SER A 44 -3.45 -10.73 10.86
N GLY A 45 -3.43 -10.27 12.12
CA GLY A 45 -2.19 -9.93 12.83
C GLY A 45 -1.64 -8.55 12.44
N TRP A 46 -2.52 -7.60 12.13
CA TRP A 46 -2.15 -6.21 11.89
C TRP A 46 -3.23 -5.26 12.41
N ARG A 47 -2.86 -4.02 12.67
CA ARG A 47 -3.75 -2.89 12.98
C ARG A 47 -3.17 -1.60 12.42
N LEU A 48 -3.99 -0.57 12.22
CA LEU A 48 -3.51 0.77 11.90
C LEU A 48 -3.47 1.58 13.19
N GLU A 49 -2.38 2.31 13.38
CA GLU A 49 -2.31 3.35 14.40
C GLU A 49 -2.04 4.69 13.73
N SER A 50 -2.75 5.73 14.15
CA SER A 50 -2.51 7.10 13.67
C SER A 50 -2.20 8.03 14.83
N SER A 51 -1.22 8.90 14.66
CA SER A 51 -0.86 9.93 15.62
C SER A 51 -0.56 11.25 14.92
N ARG A 52 -0.62 12.37 15.66
CA ARG A 52 -0.10 13.64 15.17
C ARG A 52 1.39 13.68 15.38
N ALA A 53 2.14 14.08 14.37
CA ALA A 53 3.59 14.17 14.43
C ALA A 53 4.07 15.50 13.84
N ILE A 54 5.14 16.04 14.42
CA ILE A 54 5.89 17.16 13.85
C ILE A 54 7.22 16.62 13.33
N ARG A 55 7.55 16.93 12.07
CA ARG A 55 8.84 16.62 11.44
C ARG A 55 9.36 17.88 10.76
N HIS A 56 10.59 18.28 11.11
CA HIS A 56 11.21 19.50 10.56
C HIS A 56 10.33 20.77 10.65
N GLY A 57 9.51 20.88 11.70
CA GLY A 57 8.62 22.02 11.92
C GLY A 57 7.26 21.96 11.20
N ILE A 58 6.98 20.89 10.45
CA ILE A 58 5.69 20.66 9.78
C ILE A 58 4.91 19.62 10.57
N GLU A 59 3.67 19.94 10.93
CA GLU A 59 2.73 19.01 11.57
C GLU A 59 1.93 18.25 10.51
N GLY A 60 1.72 16.95 10.73
CA GLY A 60 0.85 16.11 9.93
C GLY A 60 0.43 14.85 10.67
N THR A 61 -0.38 14.03 10.02
CA THR A 61 -0.67 12.68 10.51
C THR A 61 0.48 11.74 10.19
N HIS A 62 0.89 10.96 11.19
CA HIS A 62 1.73 9.79 11.03
C HIS A 62 0.85 8.55 11.21
N LEU A 63 1.01 7.58 10.33
CA LEU A 63 0.29 6.33 10.38
C LEU A 63 1.28 5.18 10.34
N ASP A 64 1.05 4.19 11.20
CA ASP A 64 1.82 2.96 11.27
C ASP A 64 0.94 1.76 10.95
N VAL A 65 1.43 0.86 10.11
CA VAL A 65 0.87 -0.49 9.95
C VAL A 65 1.56 -1.42 10.94
N CYS A 66 0.96 -1.56 12.12
CA CYS A 66 1.53 -2.39 13.18
C CYS A 66 1.23 -3.87 12.90
N VAL A 67 2.24 -4.63 12.50
CA VAL A 67 2.14 -6.09 12.28
C VAL A 67 2.62 -6.84 13.53
N GLU A 68 1.83 -7.82 13.98
CA GLU A 68 2.20 -8.71 15.09
C GLU A 68 3.40 -9.58 14.67
N GLN A 69 4.56 -9.32 15.28
CA GLN A 69 5.79 -10.06 15.04
C GLN A 69 5.65 -11.49 15.58
N ARG A 70 5.56 -12.48 14.68
CA ARG A 70 5.88 -13.88 15.00
C ARG A 70 7.22 -14.25 14.36
N PRO A 71 8.08 -15.05 15.02
CA PRO A 71 9.43 -15.39 14.54
C PRO A 71 9.53 -15.99 13.12
N ASP A 72 8.40 -16.40 12.57
CA ASP A 72 8.19 -17.23 11.38
C ASP A 72 7.26 -16.55 10.34
N HIS A 73 6.90 -15.28 10.53
CA HIS A 73 5.88 -14.57 9.75
C HIS A 73 6.40 -13.59 8.68
N HIS A 74 7.64 -13.77 8.18
CA HIS A 74 7.91 -13.39 6.79
C HIS A 74 7.20 -14.39 5.88
N ALA A 75 5.87 -14.38 5.91
CA ALA A 75 5.07 -15.20 5.02
C ALA A 75 5.32 -14.70 3.60
N HIS A 76 6.27 -15.35 2.92
CA HIS A 76 6.54 -15.17 1.50
C HIS A 76 5.27 -15.56 0.76
N ARG A 77 4.45 -14.56 0.42
CA ARG A 77 3.28 -14.79 -0.42
C ARG A 77 3.71 -14.71 -1.87
N SER A 78 3.30 -15.72 -2.61
CA SER A 78 3.33 -15.69 -4.07
C SER A 78 2.39 -14.63 -4.60
N TRP A 79 2.70 -14.14 -5.80
CA TRP A 79 1.78 -13.28 -6.54
C TRP A 79 0.39 -13.91 -6.68
N LYS A 80 0.34 -15.22 -6.93
CA LYS A 80 -0.91 -15.99 -7.02
C LYS A 80 -1.75 -15.90 -5.75
N GLU A 81 -1.14 -16.02 -4.57
CA GLU A 81 -1.83 -15.91 -3.29
C GLU A 81 -2.36 -14.49 -3.05
N ILE A 82 -1.53 -13.46 -3.29
CA ILE A 82 -1.96 -12.06 -3.15
C ILE A 82 -3.13 -11.75 -4.08
N ARG A 83 -3.05 -12.21 -5.34
CA ARG A 83 -4.14 -12.07 -6.31
C ARG A 83 -5.43 -12.70 -5.81
N ALA A 84 -5.35 -13.89 -5.22
CA ALA A 84 -6.52 -14.58 -4.66
C ALA A 84 -7.10 -13.82 -3.45
N LEU A 85 -6.26 -13.32 -2.54
CA LEU A 85 -6.68 -12.52 -1.38
C LEU A 85 -7.44 -11.26 -1.83
N ILE A 86 -6.88 -10.49 -2.75
CA ILE A 86 -7.50 -9.25 -3.24
C ILE A 86 -8.82 -9.56 -3.97
N SER A 87 -8.80 -10.54 -4.88
CA SER A 87 -9.98 -10.88 -5.68
C SER A 87 -11.13 -11.43 -4.83
N GLY A 88 -10.83 -12.23 -3.81
CA GLY A 88 -11.79 -12.84 -2.89
C GLY A 88 -12.33 -11.91 -1.79
N SER A 89 -11.76 -10.72 -1.63
CA SER A 89 -12.18 -9.76 -0.60
C SER A 89 -13.58 -9.16 -0.87
N ALA A 90 -14.15 -8.50 0.14
CA ALA A 90 -15.42 -7.77 0.02
C ALA A 90 -15.24 -6.32 -0.49
N LEU A 91 -14.03 -5.95 -0.90
CA LEU A 91 -13.70 -4.61 -1.38
C LEU A 91 -14.43 -4.29 -2.69
N ALA A 92 -14.68 -3.00 -2.93
CA ALA A 92 -15.22 -2.53 -4.21
C ALA A 92 -14.30 -2.94 -5.37
N GLU A 93 -14.87 -3.23 -6.53
CA GLU A 93 -14.13 -3.73 -7.68
C GLU A 93 -13.00 -2.79 -8.12
N ARG A 94 -13.21 -1.47 -8.01
CA ARG A 94 -12.19 -0.46 -8.29
C ARG A 94 -10.99 -0.54 -7.34
N VAL A 95 -11.23 -0.86 -6.07
CA VAL A 95 -10.17 -1.04 -5.06
C VAL A 95 -9.37 -2.30 -5.38
N LYS A 96 -10.06 -3.40 -5.72
CA LYS A 96 -9.41 -4.65 -6.14
C LYS A 96 -8.52 -4.44 -7.36
N GLN A 97 -9.04 -3.79 -8.39
CA GLN A 97 -8.30 -3.48 -9.62
C GLN A 97 -7.05 -2.65 -9.35
N ARG A 98 -7.14 -1.61 -8.51
CA ARG A 98 -5.99 -0.78 -8.11
C ARG A 98 -4.93 -1.61 -7.38
N GLY A 99 -5.33 -2.38 -6.37
CA GLY A 99 -4.41 -3.24 -5.61
C GLY A 99 -3.72 -4.27 -6.50
N LEU A 100 -4.47 -4.95 -7.37
CA LEU A 100 -3.94 -5.90 -8.34
C LEU A 100 -2.94 -5.25 -9.30
N ALA A 101 -3.24 -4.06 -9.83
CA ALA A 101 -2.35 -3.34 -10.74
C ALA A 101 -1.00 -2.98 -10.09
N VAL A 102 -1.01 -2.58 -8.82
CA VAL A 102 0.23 -2.30 -8.06
C VAL A 102 1.08 -3.57 -7.95
N PHE A 103 0.51 -4.67 -7.47
CA PHE A 103 1.26 -5.91 -7.30
C PHE A 103 1.67 -6.55 -8.63
N GLU A 104 0.89 -6.41 -9.70
CA GLU A 104 1.27 -6.87 -11.04
C GLU A 104 2.48 -6.10 -11.57
N ALA A 105 2.55 -4.78 -11.34
CA ALA A 105 3.72 -3.98 -11.70
C ALA A 105 4.98 -4.44 -10.94
N VAL A 106 4.85 -4.76 -9.64
CA VAL A 106 5.95 -5.31 -8.84
C VAL A 106 6.33 -6.71 -9.33
N ALA A 107 5.37 -7.61 -9.57
CA ALA A 107 5.61 -8.96 -10.09
C ALA A 107 6.38 -8.94 -11.41
N LYS A 108 6.03 -8.02 -12.33
CA LYS A 108 6.74 -7.80 -13.59
C LYS A 108 8.18 -7.35 -13.39
N ALA A 109 8.43 -6.49 -12.41
CA ALA A 109 9.77 -6.04 -12.08
C ALA A 109 10.60 -7.20 -11.49
N GLU A 110 10.06 -7.93 -10.53
CA GLU A 110 10.70 -9.08 -9.89
C GLU A 110 10.99 -10.21 -10.88
N SER A 111 10.06 -10.49 -11.79
CA SER A 111 10.22 -11.47 -12.88
C SER A 111 11.43 -11.16 -13.75
N ARG A 112 11.65 -9.89 -14.10
CA ARG A 112 12.82 -9.47 -14.89
C ARG A 112 14.13 -9.62 -14.12
N VAL A 113 14.14 -9.29 -12.83
CA VAL A 113 15.34 -9.39 -11.99
C VAL A 113 15.71 -10.84 -11.71
N HIS A 114 14.71 -11.71 -11.51
CA HIS A 114 14.91 -13.11 -11.14
C HIS A 114 14.86 -14.10 -12.30
N GLY A 115 14.49 -13.67 -13.51
CA GLY A 115 14.40 -14.54 -14.70
C GLY A 115 13.34 -15.63 -14.58
N LYS A 116 12.29 -15.42 -13.78
CA LYS A 116 11.16 -16.36 -13.57
C LYS A 116 9.90 -15.85 -14.25
N SER A 117 8.92 -16.71 -14.52
CA SER A 117 7.61 -16.22 -14.97
C SER A 117 6.89 -15.48 -13.85
N GLU A 118 5.98 -14.56 -14.19
CA GLU A 118 5.20 -13.80 -13.19
C GLU A 118 4.39 -14.71 -12.24
N GLU A 119 3.93 -15.86 -12.73
CA GLU A 119 3.16 -16.83 -11.93
C GLU A 119 4.00 -17.57 -10.89
N GLU A 120 5.33 -17.61 -11.07
CA GLU A 120 6.30 -18.26 -10.19
C GLU A 120 6.93 -17.30 -9.17
N ILE A 121 6.51 -16.03 -9.16
CA ILE A 121 7.06 -15.02 -8.25
C ILE A 121 6.53 -15.25 -6.83
N ALA A 122 7.46 -15.53 -5.93
CA ALA A 122 7.30 -15.41 -4.50
C ALA A 122 7.96 -14.11 -4.05
N PHE A 123 7.18 -13.22 -3.42
CA PHE A 123 7.73 -11.96 -2.95
C PHE A 123 8.50 -12.17 -1.65
N HIS A 124 9.78 -11.79 -1.66
CA HIS A 124 10.62 -11.90 -0.48
C HIS A 124 10.41 -10.74 0.50
N GLU A 125 10.17 -9.54 -0.03
CA GLU A 125 10.02 -8.30 0.74
C GLU A 125 8.59 -7.76 0.65
N VAL A 126 7.99 -7.77 -0.55
CA VAL A 126 6.70 -7.12 -0.84
C VAL A 126 5.49 -8.02 -0.54
N GLY A 127 5.70 -9.29 -0.15
CA GLY A 127 4.63 -10.24 0.17
C GLY A 127 4.13 -10.19 1.61
N ALA A 128 4.76 -9.33 2.41
CA ALA A 128 4.46 -9.14 3.82
C ALA A 128 3.13 -8.39 4.02
N VAL A 129 2.59 -8.51 5.24
CA VAL A 129 1.25 -8.01 5.59
C VAL A 129 1.16 -6.50 5.45
N ASP A 130 2.19 -5.79 5.88
CA ASP A 130 2.35 -4.34 5.74
C ASP A 130 2.24 -3.88 4.28
N SER A 131 2.97 -4.52 3.37
CA SER A 131 2.94 -4.19 1.94
C SER A 131 1.55 -4.39 1.30
N ILE A 132 0.82 -5.42 1.73
CA ILE A 132 -0.55 -5.70 1.25
C ILE A 132 -1.52 -4.64 1.80
N VAL A 133 -1.44 -4.35 3.09
CA VAL A 133 -2.26 -3.32 3.76
C VAL A 133 -2.01 -1.95 3.11
N ASP A 134 -0.76 -1.61 2.83
CA ASP A 134 -0.36 -0.36 2.17
C ASP A 134 -0.94 -0.23 0.77
N ALA A 135 -0.64 -1.19 -0.12
CA ALA A 135 -1.01 -1.10 -1.52
C ALA A 135 -2.54 -1.17 -1.73
N VAL A 136 -3.21 -2.09 -1.04
CA VAL A 136 -4.67 -2.20 -1.13
C VAL A 136 -5.35 -1.05 -0.39
N GLY A 137 -4.78 -0.64 0.74
CA GLY A 137 -5.26 0.48 1.54
C GLY A 137 -5.25 1.79 0.77
N ALA A 138 -4.21 2.06 -0.03
CA ALA A 138 -4.18 3.24 -0.89
C ALA A 138 -5.35 3.25 -1.90
N GLY A 139 -5.67 2.08 -2.47
CA GLY A 139 -6.83 1.91 -3.34
C GLY A 139 -8.16 2.18 -2.63
N LEU A 140 -8.30 1.68 -1.40
CA LEU A 140 -9.48 1.87 -0.54
C LEU A 140 -9.61 3.34 -0.09
N ALA A 141 -8.51 3.97 0.30
CA ALA A 141 -8.46 5.37 0.66
C ALA A 141 -8.98 6.27 -0.47
N LEU A 142 -8.52 6.04 -1.70
CA LEU A 142 -9.05 6.74 -2.86
C LEU A 142 -10.54 6.52 -3.06
N GLU A 143 -11.04 5.30 -2.85
CA GLU A 143 -12.47 5.00 -2.93
C GLU A 143 -13.27 5.76 -1.87
N LEU A 144 -12.80 5.76 -0.62
CA LEU A 144 -13.43 6.46 0.51
C LEU A 144 -13.41 7.99 0.34
N LEU A 145 -12.42 8.53 -0.39
CA LEU A 145 -12.36 9.95 -0.77
C LEU A 145 -13.36 10.33 -1.89
N GLY A 146 -14.14 9.37 -2.40
CA GLY A 146 -15.05 9.56 -3.51
C GLY A 146 -14.38 9.38 -4.87
N SER A 147 -13.26 8.66 -4.92
CA SER A 147 -12.48 8.36 -6.12
C SER A 147 -12.12 9.61 -6.95
N PRO A 148 -11.34 10.54 -6.37
CA PRO A 148 -10.89 11.74 -7.06
C PRO A 148 -10.01 11.39 -8.27
N GLU A 149 -9.89 12.34 -9.19
CA GLU A 149 -8.81 12.34 -10.17
C GLU A 149 -7.49 12.65 -9.45
N VAL A 150 -6.46 11.86 -9.73
CA VAL A 150 -5.17 11.95 -9.02
C VAL A 150 -4.11 12.48 -9.97
N TYR A 151 -3.50 13.59 -9.60
CA TYR A 151 -2.30 14.13 -10.25
C TYR A 151 -1.14 14.02 -9.29
N CYS A 152 -0.01 13.50 -9.77
CA CYS A 152 1.20 13.34 -8.97
C CYS A 152 2.36 13.99 -9.72
N ALA A 153 3.05 14.92 -9.07
CA ALA A 153 4.33 15.41 -9.58
C ALA A 153 5.36 14.26 -9.60
N PRO A 154 6.37 14.30 -10.50
CA PRO A 154 7.36 13.23 -10.57
C PRO A 154 8.00 12.96 -9.20
N PRO A 155 8.00 11.70 -8.72
CA PRO A 155 8.68 11.38 -7.47
C PRO A 155 10.19 11.65 -7.61
N PRO A 156 10.87 12.06 -6.52
CA PRO A 156 12.30 12.25 -6.53
C PRO A 156 12.97 10.93 -6.97
N MET A 157 13.96 11.06 -7.84
CA MET A 157 14.75 9.90 -8.25
C MET A 157 15.55 9.43 -7.03
N GLY A 158 15.17 8.28 -6.45
CA GLY A 158 15.89 7.70 -5.33
C GLY A 158 17.35 7.43 -5.69
N ARG A 159 18.28 7.83 -4.83
CA ARG A 159 19.71 7.48 -4.92
C ARG A 159 20.13 6.94 -3.56
N GLY A 160 20.69 5.74 -3.52
CA GLY A 160 21.15 5.10 -2.29
C GLY A 160 21.51 3.63 -2.52
N LEU A 161 22.37 3.10 -1.66
CA LEU A 161 22.65 1.66 -1.54
C LEU A 161 21.82 1.14 -0.35
N GLY A 162 21.07 0.06 -0.56
CA GLY A 162 20.19 -0.51 0.46
C GLY A 162 20.45 -2.01 0.57
N ARG A 163 20.66 -2.50 1.79
CA ARG A 163 20.84 -3.94 2.03
C ARG A 163 19.47 -4.61 1.87
N ARG A 164 19.35 -5.51 0.89
CA ARG A 164 18.15 -6.28 0.57
C ARG A 164 18.40 -7.77 0.70
N ALA A 165 17.32 -8.57 0.69
CA ALA A 165 17.43 -10.03 0.60
C ALA A 165 18.21 -10.49 -0.67
N HIS A 166 18.36 -9.58 -1.64
CA HIS A 166 19.07 -9.79 -2.90
C HIS A 166 20.44 -9.11 -3.00
N GLY A 167 20.99 -8.55 -1.91
CA GLY A 167 22.35 -7.96 -1.88
C GLY A 167 22.37 -6.48 -1.53
N MET A 168 23.43 -5.76 -1.92
CA MET A 168 23.59 -4.31 -1.76
C MET A 168 23.43 -3.57 -3.07
#